data_AF-A0A0D0IRS8-F1
#
_entry.id   AF-A0A0D0IRS8-F1
#
_cell.length_a   1.000
_cell.length_b   1.000
_cell.length_c   1.000
_cell.angle_alpha   90.00
_cell.angle_beta   90.00
_cell.angle_gamma   90.00
#
_symmetry.space_group_name_H-M   'P 1'
#
loop_
_entity.id
_entity.type
_entity.pdbx_description
1 polymer ?
#
loop_
_entity_poly.entity_id
_entity_poly.type
_entity_poly.pdbx_seq_one_letter_code
_entity_poly.pdbx_strand_id
1 'polypeptide(L)'
;MSLGESTTEKSAPEQLFEPTPRMPASEILLILLAMVLVFGGFYMMGLAFSVPEWAFWLFGGGIVVDALGFWVAFGIIPSREK
;
A
#
# COMPACT_ATOMS: atom_id res chain seq x y z
N MET A 1 45.51 -26.02 44.20
CA MET A 1 44.24 -25.25 44.15
C MET A 1 44.06 -24.81 42.71
N SER A 2 43.43 -25.68 41.92
CA SER A 2 42.03 -25.61 41.45
C SER A 2 41.89 -24.69 40.23
N LEU A 3 41.87 -25.33 39.05
CA LEU A 3 41.28 -24.79 37.82
C LEU A 3 39.79 -24.50 38.12
N GLY A 4 39.38 -23.24 38.00
CA GLY A 4 37.97 -22.84 37.99
C GLY A 4 37.75 -21.99 36.75
N GLU A 5 37.32 -22.60 35.64
CA GLU A 5 35.92 -22.80 35.24
C GLU A 5 35.33 -21.57 34.54
N SER A 6 34.85 -21.87 33.34
CA SER A 6 34.29 -20.98 32.34
C SER A 6 33.16 -20.10 32.84
N THR A 7 33.21 -18.82 32.50
CA THR A 7 31.98 -18.10 32.15
C THR A 7 32.23 -17.37 30.83
N THR A 8 32.04 -18.12 29.74
CA THR A 8 31.71 -17.53 28.44
C THR A 8 30.46 -16.68 28.68
N GLU A 9 30.63 -15.37 28.77
CA GLU A 9 29.54 -14.42 28.76
C GLU A 9 28.92 -14.48 27.36
N LYS A 10 28.00 -15.43 27.17
CA LYS A 10 27.12 -15.48 26.01
C LYS A 10 26.14 -14.32 26.18
N SER A 11 26.60 -13.12 25.84
CA SER A 11 25.70 -12.00 25.58
C SER A 11 24.67 -12.50 24.58
N ALA A 12 23.40 -12.38 24.97
CA ALA A 12 22.24 -12.86 24.27
C ALA A 12 22.34 -12.55 22.77
N PRO A 13 21.88 -13.44 21.87
CA PRO A 13 21.83 -13.09 20.47
C PRO A 13 21.00 -11.80 20.36
N GLU A 14 21.64 -10.74 19.88
CA GLU A 14 20.93 -9.62 19.26
C GLU A 14 19.81 -10.21 18.42
N GLN A 15 18.62 -9.61 18.50
CA GLN A 15 17.42 -10.05 17.79
C GLN A 15 17.69 -10.02 16.27
N LEU A 16 18.38 -11.05 15.76
CA LEU A 16 18.75 -11.33 14.37
C LEU A 16 17.54 -11.74 13.52
N PHE A 17 16.36 -11.71 14.15
CA PHE A 17 15.06 -11.93 13.55
C PHE A 17 14.20 -10.73 13.96
N GLU A 18 14.42 -9.58 13.32
CA GLU A 18 13.35 -8.58 13.27
C GLU A 18 12.09 -9.29 12.75
N PRO A 19 10.93 -9.10 13.39
CA PRO A 19 9.67 -9.61 12.87
C PRO A 19 9.55 -9.14 11.42
N THR A 20 9.37 -10.08 10.48
CA THR A 20 9.11 -9.71 9.09
C THR A 20 7.89 -8.76 9.09
N PRO A 21 7.97 -7.57 8.49
CA PRO A 21 6.82 -6.69 8.38
C PRO A 21 5.72 -7.45 7.66
N ARG A 22 4.69 -7.87 8.40
CA ARG A 22 3.53 -8.57 7.85
C ARG A 22 2.50 -7.51 7.51
N MET A 23 2.41 -7.18 6.23
CA MET A 23 1.32 -6.36 5.72
C MET A 23 0.00 -7.14 5.92
N PRO A 24 -0.98 -6.59 6.65
CA PRO A 24 -2.27 -7.24 6.81
C PRO A 24 -2.97 -7.37 5.46
N ALA A 25 -3.71 -8.47 5.26
CA ALA A 25 -4.42 -8.73 4.00
C ALA A 25 -5.38 -7.58 3.60
N SER A 26 -5.89 -6.84 4.58
CA SER A 26 -6.71 -5.64 4.37
C SER A 26 -5.96 -4.52 3.66
N GLU A 27 -4.67 -4.32 3.93
CA GLU A 27 -3.86 -3.30 3.26
C GLU A 27 -3.60 -3.69 1.82
N ILE A 28 -3.27 -4.96 1.57
CA ILE A 28 -3.11 -5.49 0.21
C ILE A 28 -4.40 -5.26 -0.60
N LEU A 29 -5.57 -5.54 -0.02
CA LEU A 29 -6.85 -5.30 -0.69
C LEU A 29 -7.08 -3.82 -1.00
N LEU A 30 -6.69 -2.91 -0.10
CA LEU A 30 -6.82 -1.46 -0.33
C LEU A 30 -5.86 -0.97 -1.41
N ILE A 31 -4.64 -1.52 -1.47
CA ILE A 31 -3.68 -1.22 -2.52
C ILE A 31 -4.25 -1.66 -3.88
N LEU A 32 -4.79 -2.88 -3.97
CA LEU A 32 -5.41 -3.37 -5.20
C LEU A 32 -6.61 -2.52 -5.60
N LEU A 33 -7.46 -2.13 -4.64
CA LEU A 33 -8.57 -1.24 -4.89
C LEU A 33 -8.09 0.12 -5.41
N ALA A 34 -7.07 0.72 -4.80
CA ALA A 34 -6.49 1.98 -5.24
C ALA A 34 -5.91 1.88 -6.66
N MET A 35 -5.20 0.79 -6.97
CA MET A 35 -4.71 0.55 -8.34
C MET A 35 -5.85 0.47 -9.34
N VAL A 36 -6.90 -0.30 -9.05
CA VAL A 36 -8.07 -0.42 -9.95
C VAL A 36 -8.76 0.92 -10.16
N LEU A 37 -8.89 1.74 -9.11
CA LEU A 37 -9.46 3.08 -9.22
C LEU A 37 -8.60 3.97 -10.12
N VAL A 38 -7.29 4.07 -9.85
CA VAL A 38 -6.40 4.94 -10.64
C VAL A 38 -6.31 4.49 -12.10
N PHE A 39 -6.08 3.20 -12.37
CA PHE A 39 -6.06 2.73 -13.76
C PHE A 39 -7.43 2.82 -14.43
N GLY A 40 -8.51 2.61 -13.66
CA GLY A 40 -9.88 2.75 -14.14
C GLY A 40 -10.23 4.19 -14.51
N GLY A 41 -9.81 5.18 -13.71
CA GLY A 41 -10.04 6.59 -13.99
C GLY A 41 -9.26 7.05 -15.24
N PHE A 42 -7.97 6.67 -15.36
CA PHE A 42 -7.21 6.87 -16.59
C PHE A 42 -7.85 6.22 -17.82
N TYR A 43 -8.36 5.01 -17.68
CA TYR A 43 -9.06 4.32 -18.76
C TYR A 43 -10.35 5.06 -19.18
N MET A 44 -11.17 5.51 -18.21
CA MET A 44 -12.37 6.32 -18.50
C MET A 44 -12.03 7.64 -19.19
N MET A 45 -10.98 8.34 -18.76
CA MET A 45 -10.49 9.54 -19.44
C MET A 45 -10.03 9.24 -20.86
N GLY A 46 -9.35 8.12 -21.08
CA GLY A 46 -8.97 7.66 -22.42
C GLY A 46 -10.18 7.36 -23.31
N LEU A 47 -11.21 6.70 -22.75
CA LEU A 47 -12.46 6.41 -23.46
C LEU A 47 -13.23 7.67 -23.89
N ALA A 48 -13.04 8.80 -23.20
CA ALA A 48 -13.67 10.07 -23.58
C ALA A 48 -13.32 10.50 -25.01
N PHE A 49 -12.14 10.12 -25.52
CA PHE A 49 -11.73 10.41 -26.90
C PHE A 49 -12.37 9.48 -27.94
N SER A 50 -12.89 8.33 -27.50
CA SER A 50 -13.56 7.35 -28.37
C SER A 50 -15.09 7.53 -28.40
N VAL A 51 -15.66 8.17 -27.37
CA VAL A 51 -17.12 8.37 -27.23
C VAL A 51 -17.42 9.85 -27.02
N PRO A 52 -17.45 10.66 -28.11
CA PRO A 52 -17.56 12.12 -28.02
C PRO A 52 -18.82 12.60 -27.29
N GLU A 53 -19.93 11.89 -27.45
CA GLU A 53 -21.24 12.20 -26.87
C GLU A 53 -21.21 12.21 -25.34
N TRP A 54 -20.34 11.40 -24.75
CA TRP A 54 -20.17 11.26 -23.31
C TRP A 54 -18.82 11.78 -22.82
N ALA A 55 -18.03 12.44 -23.67
CA ALA A 55 -16.65 12.80 -23.37
C ALA A 55 -16.50 13.61 -22.08
N PHE A 56 -17.37 14.61 -21.87
CA PHE A 56 -17.34 15.42 -20.65
C PHE A 56 -17.55 14.58 -19.38
N TRP A 57 -18.53 13.67 -19.40
CA TRP A 57 -18.84 12.80 -18.28
C TRP A 57 -17.79 11.72 -18.06
N LEU A 58 -17.25 11.13 -19.13
CA LEU A 58 -16.20 10.12 -19.05
C LEU A 58 -14.88 10.73 -18.55
N PHE A 59 -14.53 11.91 -19.05
CA PHE A 59 -13.32 12.60 -18.63
C PHE A 59 -13.42 13.11 -17.19
N GLY A 60 -14.49 13.85 -16.87
CA GLY A 60 -14.74 14.33 -15.52
C GLY A 60 -14.93 13.20 -14.51
N GLY A 61 -15.66 12.15 -14.90
CA GLY A 61 -15.84 10.94 -14.10
C GLY A 61 -14.52 10.24 -13.82
N GLY A 62 -13.65 10.10 -14.83
CA GLY A 62 -12.32 9.53 -14.66
C GLY A 62 -11.44 10.32 -13.68
N ILE A 63 -11.47 11.66 -13.73
CA ILE A 63 -10.78 12.51 -12.74
C ILE A 63 -11.29 12.23 -11.32
N VAL A 64 -12.60 12.13 -11.12
CA VAL A 64 -13.19 11.85 -9.81
C VAL A 64 -12.77 10.46 -9.31
N VAL A 65 -12.78 9.46 -10.18
CA VAL A 65 -12.36 8.09 -9.86
C VAL A 65 -10.87 8.05 -9.47
N ASP A 66 -10.01 8.77 -10.19
CA ASP A 66 -8.58 8.89 -9.84
C ASP A 66 -8.38 9.59 -8.51
N ALA A 67 -9.10 10.68 -8.25
CA ALA A 67 -9.05 11.39 -6.98
C ALA A 67 -9.43 10.47 -5.80
N LEU A 68 -10.43 9.61 -5.99
CA LEU A 68 -10.78 8.58 -5.00
C LEU A 68 -9.69 7.52 -4.86
N GLY A 69 -9.10 7.04 -5.95
CA GLY A 69 -7.98 6.11 -5.91
C GLY A 69 -6.78 6.65 -5.12
N PHE A 70 -6.42 7.91 -5.35
CA PHE A 70 -5.37 8.60 -4.62
C PHE A 70 -5.74 8.87 -3.16
N TRP A 71 -7.00 9.19 -2.86
CA TRP A 71 -7.46 9.26 -1.46
C TRP A 71 -7.29 7.91 -0.78
N VAL A 72 -7.75 6.81 -1.39
CA VAL A 72 -7.56 5.47 -0.79
C VAL A 72 -6.07 5.21 -0.52
N ALA A 73 -5.21 5.47 -1.51
CA ALA A 73 -3.77 5.23 -1.41
C ALA A 73 -3.06 6.09 -0.34
N PHE A 74 -3.33 7.39 -0.31
CA PHE A 74 -2.55 8.35 0.49
C PHE A 74 -3.29 8.91 1.71
N GLY A 75 -4.62 8.85 1.69
CA GLY A 75 -5.48 9.28 2.80
C GLY A 75 -5.84 8.14 3.73
N ILE A 76 -6.35 7.03 3.20
CA ILE A 76 -6.91 5.95 4.04
C ILE A 76 -5.83 5.00 4.57
N ILE A 77 -4.96 4.47 3.69
CA ILE A 77 -3.95 3.48 4.09
C ILE A 77 -3.02 4.05 5.19
N PRO A 78 -2.39 5.23 5.02
CA PRO A 78 -1.46 5.75 6.03
C PRO A 78 -2.14 6.18 7.34
N SER A 79 -3.45 6.46 7.32
CA SER A 79 -4.20 6.83 8.52
C SER A 79 -4.55 5.63 9.41
N ARG A 80 -4.40 4.39 8.91
CA ARG A 80 -4.63 3.17 9.68
C ARG A 80 -3.41 2.69 10.46
N GLU A 81 -2.23 3.18 10.10
CA GLU A 81 -0.96 2.85 10.75
C GLU A 81 -0.56 3.85 11.85
N LYS A 82 -1.34 4.93 12.04
CA LYS A 82 -1.17 5.92 13.13
C LYS A 82 -1.99 5.53 14.35
#